data_AF-A0A5J4X3P2-F1
#
_entry.id   AF-A0A5J4X3P2-F1
#
_cell.length_a   1.000
_cell.length_b   1.000
_cell.length_c   1.000
_cell.angle_alpha   90.00
_cell.angle_beta   90.00
_cell.angle_gamma   90.00
#
_symmetry.space_group_name_H-M   'P 1'
#
loop_
_entity.id
_entity.type
_entity.pdbx_description
1 polymer ?
#
loop_
_entity_poly.entity_id
_entity_poly.type
_entity_poly.pdbx_seq_one_letter_code
_entity_poly.pdbx_strand_id
1 'polypeptide(L)' 'AGYWWYNNAMNVLCDKNPTVLQVTKKVNGGTRGLEERQQYFTKAKGIFNLDKK' A
#
# COMPACT_ATOMS: atom_id res chain seq x y z
N ALA A 1 2.33 14.67 1.69
CA ALA A 1 2.41 13.24 1.29
C ALA A 1 2.61 13.06 -0.21
N GLY A 2 1.84 13.74 -1.08
CA GLY A 2 1.89 13.55 -2.55
C GLY A 2 3.27 13.78 -3.21
N TYR A 3 4.03 14.78 -2.80
CA TYR A 3 5.36 15.07 -3.36
C TYR A 3 6.34 13.89 -3.21
N TRP A 4 6.48 13.34 -2.00
CA TRP A 4 7.34 12.18 -1.76
C TRP A 4 6.83 10.95 -2.53
N TRP A 5 5.51 10.75 -2.55
CA TRP A 5 4.87 9.63 -3.25
C TRP A 5 5.19 9.64 -4.75
N TYR A 6 5.06 10.81 -5.38
CA TYR A 6 5.39 11.02 -6.78
C TYR A 6 6.88 10.78 -7.04
N ASN A 7 7.76 11.42 -6.28
CA ASN A 7 9.22 11.29 -6.45
C ASN A 7 9.75 9.86 -6.22
N ASN A 8 9.03 9.04 -5.45
CA ASN A 8 9.40 7.64 -5.19
C ASN A 8 8.72 6.64 -6.14
N ALA A 9 8.06 7.13 -7.20
CA ALA A 9 7.39 6.33 -8.22
C ALA A 9 6.36 5.35 -7.66
N MET A 10 5.65 5.75 -6.60
CA MET A 10 4.73 4.86 -5.91
C MET A 10 3.49 4.51 -6.74
N ASN A 11 3.04 5.38 -7.64
CA ASN A 11 1.97 5.04 -8.60
C ASN A 11 2.38 3.87 -9.49
N VAL A 12 3.57 3.96 -10.10
CA VAL A 12 4.14 2.90 -10.96
C VAL A 12 4.30 1.58 -10.20
N LEU A 13 4.63 1.65 -8.91
CA LEU A 13 4.65 0.46 -8.05
C LEU A 13 3.24 -0.10 -7.84
N CYS A 14 2.26 0.75 -7.52
CA CYS A 14 0.88 0.35 -7.27
C CYS A 14 0.16 -0.23 -8.50
N ASP A 15 0.50 0.25 -9.71
CA ASP A 15 -0.05 -0.29 -10.97
C ASP A 15 0.32 -1.76 -11.20
N LYS A 16 1.34 -2.28 -10.49
CA LYS A 16 1.76 -3.70 -10.51
C LYS A 16 1.04 -4.56 -9.47
N ASN A 17 0.03 -4.01 -8.79
CA ASN A 17 -0.69 -4.67 -7.70
C ASN A 17 0.23 -5.24 -6.59
N PRO A 18 1.05 -4.40 -5.95
CA PRO A 18 2.01 -4.83 -4.94
C PRO A 18 1.31 -5.26 -3.66
N THR A 19 1.97 -6.11 -2.89
CA THR A 19 1.56 -6.43 -1.53
C THR A 19 1.79 -5.25 -0.57
N VAL A 20 1.04 -5.21 0.53
CA VAL A 20 1.23 -4.22 1.61
C VAL A 20 2.67 -4.24 2.15
N LEU A 21 3.32 -5.41 2.17
CA LEU A 21 4.72 -5.56 2.57
C LEU A 21 5.68 -4.83 1.64
N GLN A 22 5.51 -4.98 0.32
CA GLN A 22 6.34 -4.31 -0.67
C GLN A 22 6.20 -2.78 -0.59
N VAL A 23 4.97 -2.29 -0.42
CA VAL A 23 4.70 -0.86 -0.21
C VAL A 23 5.35 -0.38 1.09
N THR A 24 5.23 -1.13 2.18
CA THR A 24 5.79 -0.76 3.49
C THR A 24 7.31 -0.65 3.43
N LYS A 25 7.99 -1.66 2.85
CA LYS A 25 9.45 -1.63 2.66
C LYS A 25 9.90 -0.45 1.81
N LYS A 26 9.17 -0.11 0.74
CA LYS A 26 9.51 1.06 -0.09
C LYS A 26 9.34 2.38 0.67
N VAL A 27 8.33 2.49 1.53
CA VAL A 27 8.02 3.71 2.29
C VAL A 27 8.96 3.93 3.47
N ASN A 28 9.32 2.88 4.21
CA ASN A 28 10.05 3.03 5.47
C ASN A 28 11.33 2.18 5.60
N GLY A 29 11.72 1.46 4.54
CA GLY A 29 12.91 0.61 4.54
C GLY A 29 12.80 -0.69 5.36
N GLY A 30 11.63 -0.97 5.96
CA GLY A 30 11.44 -2.11 6.86
C GLY A 30 9.96 -2.52 6.98
N THR A 31 9.56 -2.96 8.18
CA THR A 31 8.21 -3.49 8.44
C THR A 31 7.50 -2.76 9.58
N ARG A 32 8.01 -1.59 10.00
CA ARG A 32 7.41 -0.79 11.08
C ARG A 32 5.96 -0.41 10.73
N GLY A 33 5.01 -0.87 11.53
CA GLY A 33 3.57 -0.65 11.33
C GLY A 33 2.94 -1.50 10.21
N LEU A 34 3.60 -2.60 9.77
CA LEU A 34 3.09 -3.46 8.70
C LEU A 34 1.71 -4.05 9.01
N GLU A 35 1.52 -4.56 10.23
CA GLU A 35 0.26 -5.20 10.65
C GLU A 35 -0.91 -4.22 10.57
N GLU A 36 -0.76 -3.03 11.14
CA GLU A 36 -1.77 -1.97 11.08
C GLU A 36 -2.08 -1.57 9.62
N ARG A 37 -1.05 -1.45 8.76
CA ARG A 37 -1.24 -1.16 7.33
C ARG A 37 -2.02 -2.25 6.62
N GLN A 38 -1.82 -3.53 6.98
CA GLN A 38 -2.59 -4.65 6.43
C GLN A 38 -4.05 -4.57 6.87
N GLN A 39 -4.32 -4.24 8.14
CA GLN A 39 -5.68 -4.06 8.65
C GLN A 39 -6.43 -2.94 7.89
N TYR A 40 -5.79 -1.78 7.70
CA TYR A 40 -6.39 -0.69 6.92
C TYR A 40 -6.60 -1.05 5.45
N PHE A 41 -5.67 -1.77 4.83
CA PHE A 41 -5.83 -2.22 3.45
C PHE A 41 -7.02 -3.18 3.32
N THR A 42 -7.17 -4.15 4.22
CA THR A 42 -8.32 -5.05 4.27
C THR A 42 -9.64 -4.28 4.43
N LYS A 43 -9.68 -3.30 5.33
CA LYS A 43 -10.86 -2.43 5.49
C LYS A 43 -11.18 -1.65 4.21
N ALA A 44 -10.16 -1.10 3.54
CA ALA A 44 -10.32 -0.39 2.28
C ALA A 44 -10.87 -1.31 1.17
N LYS A 45 -10.35 -2.53 1.03
CA LYS A 45 -10.88 -3.51 0.06
C LYS A 45 -12.37 -3.79 0.27
N GLY A 46 -12.81 -3.92 1.53
CA GLY A 46 -14.22 -4.09 1.87
C GLY A 46 -15.09 -2.90 1.47
N ILE A 47 -14.60 -1.68 1.68
CA ILE A 47 -15.31 -0.44 1.29
C ILE A 47 -15.42 -0.31 -0.22
N PHE A 48 -14.33 -0.56 -0.94
CA PHE A 48 -14.27 -0.45 -2.39
C PHE A 48 -14.75 -1.71 -3.13
N ASN A 49 -15.32 -2.69 -2.40
CA ASN A 49 -15.78 -3.98 -2.93
C ASN A 49 -14.73 -4.72 -3.78
N LEU A 50 -13.43 -4.56 -3.49
CA LEU A 50 -12.34 -5.16 -4.27
C LEU A 50 -12.26 -6.69 -4.14
N ASP A 51 -12.95 -7.26 -3.15
CA ASP A 51 -13.01 -8.70 -2.89
C ASP A 51 -14.28 -9.37 -3.47
N LYS A 52 -15.22 -8.60 -4.04
CA LYS A 52 -16.43 -9.13 -4.71
C LYS A 52 -16.15 -9.29 -6.20
N LYS A 53 -15.58 -10.43 -6.58
CA LYS A 53 -15.65 -10.96 -7.95
C LYS A 53 -16.62 -12.11 -8.00
#